data_AF-X6L9X5-F1
#
_entry.id   AF-X6L9X5-F1
#
_cell.length_a   1.000
_cell.length_b   1.000
_cell.length_c   1.000
_cell.angle_alpha   90.00
_cell.angle_beta   90.00
_cell.angle_gamma   90.00
#
_symmetry.space_group_name_H-M   'P 1'
#
loop_
_entity.id
_entity.type
_entity.pdbx_description
1 polymer ?
#
loop_
_entity_poly.entity_id
_entity_poly.type
_entity_poly.pdbx_seq_one_letter_code
_entity_poly.pdbx_strand_id
1 'polypeptide(L)'
;SSVLSIRKDELSPENTYVEMVYENGNHCELTGKSRSAVVQFRCAQQEKVTVLESYREDEVCHYIVEVTTPWVCTHPDFVVPKPPSHEIVCFPFQKSHFVATKKSASSTTEALNIAKLATVLQRQAQQDTLTKIIHRVIQDDQAAWTNTPQVVTSQTDTSHFHNPDTTVPTSKQEL
;
A
#
# COMPACT_ATOMS: atom_id res chain seq x y z
N SER A 1 -12.94 6.40 5.06
CA SER A 1 -12.12 6.23 3.85
C SER A 1 -12.99 5.73 2.71
N SER A 2 -12.51 5.80 1.48
CA SER A 2 -13.23 5.41 0.25
C SER A 2 -12.27 4.73 -0.73
N VAL A 3 -12.69 3.62 -1.32
CA VAL A 3 -11.94 2.97 -2.41
C VAL A 3 -12.18 3.78 -3.68
N LEU A 4 -11.12 4.21 -4.35
CA LEU A 4 -11.20 5.13 -5.47
C LEU A 4 -11.14 4.41 -6.83
N SER A 5 -10.03 3.70 -7.11
CA SER A 5 -9.84 2.97 -8.37
C SER A 5 -8.67 1.97 -8.30
N ILE A 6 -8.62 1.03 -9.25
CA ILE A 6 -7.36 0.36 -9.61
C ILE A 6 -6.59 1.26 -10.57
N ARG A 7 -5.32 1.49 -10.25
CA ARG A 7 -4.33 2.14 -11.11
C ARG A 7 -3.44 1.05 -11.71
N LYS A 8 -3.71 0.72 -12.98
CA LYS A 8 -2.91 -0.24 -13.74
C LYS A 8 -1.68 0.42 -14.32
N ASP A 9 -0.55 -0.27 -14.25
CA ASP A 9 0.65 0.05 -15.00
C ASP A 9 0.72 -0.90 -16.21
N GLU A 10 0.77 -0.34 -17.42
CA GLU A 10 0.76 -1.08 -18.69
C GLU A 10 2.17 -1.57 -19.08
N LEU A 11 3.22 -1.00 -18.49
CA LEU A 11 4.63 -1.38 -18.73
C LEU A 11 5.14 -2.39 -17.70
N SER A 12 4.62 -2.30 -16.48
CA SER A 12 4.98 -3.13 -15.33
C SER A 12 3.70 -3.58 -14.60
N PRO A 13 2.97 -4.60 -15.10
CA PRO A 13 1.69 -5.01 -14.51
C PRO A 13 1.76 -5.36 -13.01
N GLU A 14 2.92 -5.83 -12.54
CA GLU A 14 3.25 -6.07 -11.13
C GLU A 14 3.23 -4.80 -10.25
N ASN A 15 3.42 -3.61 -10.84
CA ASN A 15 3.26 -2.33 -10.16
C ASN A 15 1.79 -1.85 -10.09
N THR A 16 0.81 -2.62 -10.57
CA THR A 16 -0.62 -2.30 -10.41
C THR A 16 -1.01 -2.21 -8.94
N TYR A 17 -1.71 -1.13 -8.55
CA TYR A 17 -2.21 -0.91 -7.19
C TYR A 17 -3.69 -0.51 -7.18
N VAL A 18 -4.33 -0.68 -6.02
CA VAL A 18 -5.65 -0.09 -5.73
C VAL A 18 -5.51 1.03 -4.71
N GLU A 19 -6.14 2.17 -5.00
CA GLU A 19 -6.12 3.36 -4.16
C GLU A 19 -7.31 3.39 -3.19
N MET A 20 -7.02 3.60 -1.91
CA MET A 20 -8.01 4.03 -0.92
C MET A 20 -7.65 5.39 -0.36
N VAL A 21 -8.60 6.32 -0.37
CA VAL A 21 -8.42 7.67 0.20
C VAL A 21 -8.95 7.71 1.63
N TYR A 22 -8.17 8.31 2.52
CA TYR A 22 -8.50 8.62 3.90
C TYR A 22 -8.55 10.14 4.04
N GLU A 23 -9.74 10.67 4.30
CA GLU A 23 -9.99 12.11 4.47
C GLU A 23 -10.38 12.43 5.92
N ASN A 24 -10.62 13.71 6.21
CA ASN A 24 -11.05 14.19 7.53
C ASN A 24 -10.07 13.88 8.68
N GLY A 25 -8.76 13.83 8.39
CA GLY A 25 -7.72 13.81 9.41
C GLY A 25 -7.70 15.10 10.24
N ASN A 26 -6.84 15.12 11.26
CA ASN A 26 -6.67 16.30 12.14
C ASN A 26 -6.26 17.56 11.34
N HIS A 27 -6.59 18.73 11.90
CA HIS A 27 -6.30 20.02 11.28
C HIS A 27 -4.80 20.23 11.06
N CYS A 28 -4.44 20.70 9.87
CA CYS A 28 -3.09 21.07 9.48
C CYS A 28 -2.92 22.58 9.52
N GLU A 29 -2.14 23.06 10.50
CA GLU A 29 -1.86 24.48 10.72
C GLU A 29 -1.18 25.15 9.50
N LEU A 30 -0.38 24.39 8.74
CA LEU A 30 0.36 24.90 7.58
C LEU A 30 -0.52 25.14 6.34
N THR A 31 -1.65 24.43 6.20
CA THR A 31 -2.53 24.51 5.01
C THR A 31 -3.96 24.96 5.33
N GLY A 32 -4.33 25.03 6.61
CA GLY A 32 -5.69 25.31 7.08
C GLY A 32 -6.70 24.18 6.87
N LYS A 33 -6.31 23.06 6.25
CA LYS A 33 -7.19 21.94 5.88
C LYS A 33 -7.05 20.77 6.86
N SER A 34 -7.97 19.80 6.81
CA SER A 34 -7.74 18.47 7.40
C SER A 34 -6.62 17.74 6.66
N ARG A 35 -5.80 16.96 7.38
CA ARG A 35 -4.88 15.99 6.76
C ARG A 35 -5.65 14.91 5.98
N SER A 36 -5.03 14.38 4.94
CA SER A 36 -5.55 13.26 4.15
C SER A 36 -4.42 12.34 3.68
N ALA A 37 -4.77 11.13 3.27
CA ALA A 37 -3.81 10.14 2.79
C ALA A 37 -4.39 9.24 1.67
N VAL A 38 -3.57 8.81 0.74
CA VAL A 38 -3.87 7.75 -0.23
C VAL A 38 -3.02 6.52 0.11
N VAL A 39 -3.70 5.40 0.40
CA VAL A 39 -3.06 4.09 0.59
C VAL A 39 -3.12 3.32 -0.73
N GLN A 40 -1.95 2.93 -1.23
CA GLN A 40 -1.75 2.16 -2.46
C GLN A 40 -1.45 0.69 -2.11
N PHE A 41 -2.44 -0.18 -2.29
CA PHE A 41 -2.27 -1.61 -2.02
C PHE A 41 -1.78 -2.36 -3.26
N ARG A 42 -0.63 -3.04 -3.15
CA ARG A 42 0.00 -3.88 -4.19
C ARG A 42 -0.06 -5.36 -3.83
N CYS A 43 -0.04 -6.23 -4.83
CA CYS A 43 -0.02 -7.68 -4.64
C CYS A 43 1.37 -8.18 -4.22
N ALA A 44 1.45 -8.87 -3.08
CA ALA A 44 2.65 -9.58 -2.63
C ALA A 44 2.39 -11.09 -2.51
N GLN A 45 2.45 -11.80 -3.64
CA GLN A 45 2.02 -13.21 -3.73
C GLN A 45 2.97 -14.22 -3.03
N GLN A 46 4.21 -13.81 -2.72
CA GLN A 46 5.16 -14.64 -1.96
C GLN A 46 5.02 -14.47 -0.44
N GLU A 47 4.33 -13.41 0.01
CA GLU A 47 4.20 -13.05 1.42
C GLU A 47 2.89 -13.59 2.01
N LYS A 48 2.90 -13.76 3.34
CA LYS A 48 1.74 -14.30 4.10
C LYS A 48 1.06 -13.26 4.98
N VAL A 49 1.55 -12.02 4.95
CA VAL A 49 1.15 -10.91 5.82
C VAL A 49 1.05 -9.64 4.97
N THR A 50 0.39 -8.62 5.51
CA THR A 50 0.44 -7.26 4.96
C THR A 50 1.69 -6.56 5.49
N VAL A 51 2.40 -5.82 4.63
CA VAL A 51 3.62 -5.08 4.97
C VAL A 51 3.48 -3.62 4.52
N LEU A 52 4.01 -2.69 5.32
CA LEU A 52 4.14 -1.27 4.99
C LEU A 52 5.50 -1.05 4.33
N GLU A 53 5.52 -0.78 3.02
CA GLU A 53 6.74 -0.55 2.25
C GLU A 53 7.29 0.86 2.47
N SER A 54 6.43 1.86 2.31
CA SER A 54 6.82 3.27 2.39
C SER A 54 5.67 4.16 2.82
N TYR A 55 6.02 5.32 3.36
CA TYR A 55 5.11 6.46 3.48
C TYR A 55 5.88 7.75 3.20
N ARG A 56 5.22 8.73 2.60
CA ARG A 56 5.79 10.05 2.26
C ARG A 56 4.72 11.13 2.29
N GLU A 57 5.15 12.36 2.50
CA GLU A 57 4.34 13.57 2.31
C GLU A 57 4.69 14.13 0.92
N ASP A 58 3.74 14.10 -0.03
CA ASP A 58 3.96 14.53 -1.43
C ASP A 58 3.47 15.96 -1.68
N GLU A 59 2.38 16.35 -1.03
CA GLU A 59 2.03 17.74 -0.73
C GLU A 59 1.94 17.93 0.80
N VAL A 60 2.13 19.16 1.30
CA VAL A 60 2.10 19.42 2.75
C VAL A 60 0.77 18.95 3.35
N CYS A 61 0.86 18.10 4.38
CA CYS A 61 -0.26 17.47 5.07
C CYS A 61 -1.11 16.47 4.22
N HIS A 62 -0.58 16.00 3.08
CA HIS A 62 -1.13 14.91 2.28
C HIS A 62 -0.11 13.75 2.21
N TYR A 63 -0.55 12.52 2.45
CA TYR A 63 0.34 11.36 2.53
C TYR A 63 0.09 10.32 1.45
N ILE A 64 1.14 9.83 0.81
CA ILE A 64 1.10 8.58 0.04
C ILE A 64 1.69 7.47 0.88
N VAL A 65 0.96 6.37 1.03
CA VAL A 65 1.33 5.20 1.81
C VAL A 65 1.30 3.97 0.90
N GLU A 66 2.40 3.24 0.82
CA GLU A 66 2.55 2.07 -0.06
C GLU A 66 2.55 0.79 0.77
N VAL A 67 1.63 -0.13 0.45
CA VAL A 67 1.35 -1.33 1.25
C VAL A 67 1.33 -2.56 0.34
N THR A 68 2.13 -3.55 0.67
CA THR A 68 2.19 -4.87 0.04
C THR A 68 1.28 -5.84 0.79
N THR A 69 0.49 -6.64 0.06
CA THR A 69 -0.40 -7.61 0.72
C THR A 69 -0.80 -8.78 -0.20
N PRO A 70 -0.92 -10.02 0.32
CA PRO A 70 -1.43 -11.15 -0.46
C PRO A 70 -2.93 -11.04 -0.75
N TRP A 71 -3.70 -10.26 0.02
CA TRP A 71 -5.17 -10.22 -0.11
C TRP A 71 -5.64 -9.71 -1.49
N VAL A 72 -5.01 -8.66 -2.03
CA VAL A 72 -5.39 -8.09 -3.34
C VAL A 72 -4.99 -8.97 -4.52
N CYS A 73 -4.02 -9.88 -4.36
CA CYS A 73 -3.62 -10.86 -5.37
C CYS A 73 -4.76 -11.80 -5.81
N THR A 74 -5.83 -11.90 -5.01
CA THR A 74 -7.01 -12.70 -5.33
C THR A 74 -7.91 -12.07 -6.41
N HIS A 75 -7.76 -10.77 -6.69
CA HIS A 75 -8.55 -10.08 -7.69
C HIS A 75 -7.92 -10.20 -9.10
N PRO A 76 -8.70 -10.50 -10.17
CA PRO A 76 -8.15 -10.78 -11.51
C PRO A 76 -7.21 -9.70 -12.08
N ASP A 77 -7.44 -8.43 -11.74
CA ASP A 77 -6.62 -7.31 -12.22
C ASP A 77 -5.19 -7.26 -11.63
N PHE A 78 -4.91 -8.04 -10.58
CA PHE A 78 -3.59 -8.20 -9.98
C PHE A 78 -2.89 -9.51 -10.38
N VAL A 79 -3.54 -10.34 -11.21
CA VAL A 79 -2.96 -11.59 -11.72
C VAL A 79 -2.07 -11.25 -12.93
N VAL A 80 -0.79 -10.97 -12.66
CA VAL A 80 0.22 -10.71 -13.69
C VAL A 80 0.34 -11.94 -14.61
N PRO A 81 0.10 -11.80 -15.93
CA PRO A 81 0.30 -12.91 -16.87
C PRO A 81 1.78 -13.27 -16.91
N LYS A 82 2.13 -14.52 -16.58
CA LYS A 82 3.51 -15.00 -16.72
C LYS A 82 3.94 -14.84 -18.20
N PRO A 83 5.03 -14.11 -18.52
CA PRO A 83 5.45 -13.93 -19.89
C PRO A 83 5.77 -15.28 -20.54
N PRO A 84 5.48 -15.47 -21.84
CA PRO A 84 5.72 -16.73 -22.53
C PRO A 84 7.21 -17.08 -22.50
N SER A 85 7.54 -18.18 -21.81
CA SER A 85 8.91 -18.68 -21.69
C SER A 85 9.37 -19.28 -23.02
N HIS A 86 10.15 -18.52 -23.77
CA HIS A 86 10.80 -18.99 -24.99
C HIS A 86 12.16 -19.62 -24.64
N GLU A 87 12.42 -20.83 -25.12
CA GLU A 87 13.73 -21.47 -24.95
C GLU A 87 14.76 -20.80 -25.88
N ILE A 88 15.74 -20.11 -25.30
CA ILE A 88 16.85 -19.53 -26.05
C ILE A 88 17.93 -20.61 -26.24
N VAL A 89 17.86 -21.32 -27.36
CA VAL A 89 18.86 -22.33 -27.73
C VAL A 89 20.17 -21.64 -28.12
N CYS A 90 21.14 -21.66 -27.20
CA CYS A 90 22.47 -21.09 -27.41
C CYS A 90 23.38 -22.03 -28.21
N PHE A 91 24.00 -21.50 -29.27
CA PHE A 91 25.02 -22.21 -30.07
C PHE A 91 26.41 -21.60 -29.85
N PRO A 92 27.50 -22.38 -29.94
CA PRO A 92 28.86 -21.87 -29.76
C PRO A 92 29.23 -20.85 -30.86
N PHE A 93 29.77 -19.70 -30.47
CA PHE A 93 30.05 -18.58 -31.36
C PHE A 93 31.15 -18.89 -32.39
N GLN A 94 30.77 -18.94 -33.67
CA GLN A 94 31.69 -19.10 -34.80
C GLN A 94 32.05 -17.74 -35.41
N LYS A 95 33.33 -17.36 -35.35
CA LYS A 95 33.85 -16.06 -35.82
C LYS A 95 33.69 -15.79 -37.32
N SER A 96 33.32 -16.79 -38.11
CA SER A 96 33.26 -16.74 -39.58
C SER A 96 31.96 -16.16 -40.17
N HIS A 97 30.91 -15.98 -39.37
CA HIS A 97 29.54 -15.80 -39.91
C HIS A 97 29.02 -14.35 -39.99
N PHE A 98 29.84 -13.34 -39.73
CA PHE A 98 29.45 -11.92 -39.78
C PHE A 98 29.46 -11.34 -41.21
N VAL A 99 28.45 -11.69 -42.01
CA VAL A 99 28.10 -10.96 -43.25
C VAL A 99 27.07 -9.90 -42.92
N ALA A 100 27.47 -8.63 -42.89
CA ALA A 100 26.62 -7.51 -42.47
C ALA A 100 25.61 -7.10 -43.55
N THR A 101 24.44 -7.75 -43.58
CA THR A 101 23.29 -7.33 -44.40
C THR A 101 22.48 -6.22 -43.71
N LYS A 102 22.11 -5.18 -44.46
CA LYS A 102 21.29 -4.04 -44.01
C LYS A 102 19.89 -4.09 -44.65
N LYS A 103 18.95 -3.32 -44.09
CA LYS A 103 17.51 -3.14 -44.49
C LYS A 103 16.57 -4.23 -43.94
N SER A 104 15.28 -3.97 -43.67
CA SER A 104 14.52 -2.70 -43.46
C SER A 104 13.16 -3.00 -42.78
N ALA A 105 12.43 -1.95 -42.36
CA ALA A 105 11.17 -2.05 -41.60
C ALA A 105 9.89 -2.32 -42.44
N SER A 106 8.71 -2.22 -41.79
CA SER A 106 7.33 -2.52 -42.24
C SER A 106 6.90 -3.98 -41.98
N SER A 107 5.66 -4.37 -41.67
CA SER A 107 4.32 -3.69 -41.58
C SER A 107 3.44 -4.43 -40.53
N THR A 108 2.26 -4.01 -40.04
CA THR A 108 1.43 -2.78 -40.13
C THR A 108 0.48 -2.73 -38.89
N THR A 109 -0.02 -1.55 -38.51
CA THR A 109 -0.60 -1.30 -37.15
C THR A 109 -2.12 -1.47 -36.99
N GLU A 110 -2.85 -1.91 -38.02
CA GLU A 110 -4.32 -1.66 -38.09
C GLU A 110 -5.21 -2.67 -37.34
N ALA A 111 -4.73 -3.90 -37.08
CA ALA A 111 -5.50 -4.92 -36.36
C ALA A 111 -5.73 -4.60 -34.85
N LEU A 112 -4.90 -3.75 -34.25
CA LEU A 112 -4.83 -3.57 -32.79
C LEU A 112 -5.97 -2.75 -32.18
N ASN A 113 -6.70 -1.97 -32.99
CA ASN A 113 -7.63 -0.96 -32.46
C ASN A 113 -9.07 -1.48 -32.27
N ILE A 114 -9.49 -2.49 -33.04
CA ILE A 114 -10.85 -3.05 -32.94
C ILE A 114 -11.05 -3.80 -31.61
N ALA A 115 -10.02 -4.52 -31.14
CA ALA A 115 -10.06 -5.28 -29.89
C ALA A 115 -10.26 -4.41 -28.64
N LYS A 116 -9.87 -3.12 -28.67
CA LYS A 116 -9.88 -2.23 -27.50
C LYS A 116 -11.27 -1.78 -27.06
N LEU A 117 -12.25 -1.76 -27.96
CA LEU A 117 -13.60 -1.24 -27.68
C LEU A 117 -14.46 -2.23 -26.88
N ALA A 118 -14.31 -3.54 -27.11
CA ALA A 118 -15.04 -4.56 -26.38
C ALA A 118 -14.72 -4.56 -24.87
N THR A 119 -13.45 -4.34 -24.52
CA THR A 119 -12.93 -4.38 -23.15
C THR A 119 -13.44 -3.25 -22.25
N VAL A 120 -14.07 -2.20 -22.79
CA VAL A 120 -14.58 -1.07 -22.01
C VAL A 120 -15.83 -1.48 -21.22
N LEU A 121 -16.80 -2.14 -21.88
CA LEU A 121 -18.09 -2.50 -21.28
C LEU A 121 -18.00 -3.57 -20.18
N GLN A 122 -16.94 -4.40 -20.18
CA GLN A 122 -16.74 -5.44 -19.17
C GLN A 122 -16.20 -4.91 -17.82
N ARG A 123 -15.53 -3.75 -17.79
CA ARG A 123 -14.90 -3.24 -16.56
C ARG A 123 -15.92 -2.84 -15.48
N GLN A 124 -17.09 -2.34 -15.89
CA GLN A 124 -18.13 -1.84 -14.99
C GLN A 124 -18.62 -2.88 -13.95
N ALA A 125 -18.49 -4.17 -14.24
CA ALA A 125 -18.99 -5.25 -13.38
C ALA A 125 -17.97 -5.78 -12.35
N GLN A 126 -16.68 -5.41 -12.44
CA GLN A 126 -15.65 -5.89 -11.48
C GLN A 126 -15.53 -5.04 -10.22
N GLN A 127 -16.00 -3.78 -10.24
CA GLN A 127 -15.81 -2.81 -9.15
C GLN A 127 -16.25 -3.33 -7.77
N ASP A 128 -17.35 -4.10 -7.71
CA ASP A 128 -18.00 -4.56 -6.47
C ASP A 128 -17.27 -5.66 -5.69
N THR A 129 -16.18 -6.22 -6.22
CA THR A 129 -15.37 -7.24 -5.52
C THR A 129 -14.25 -6.61 -4.70
N LEU A 130 -13.63 -5.55 -5.21
CA LEU A 130 -12.46 -4.89 -4.61
C LEU A 130 -12.77 -4.30 -3.24
N THR A 131 -13.86 -3.56 -3.13
CA THR A 131 -14.28 -2.92 -1.88
C THR A 131 -14.47 -3.94 -0.75
N LYS A 132 -14.91 -5.17 -1.07
CA LYS A 132 -15.07 -6.28 -0.11
C LYS A 132 -13.72 -6.87 0.32
N ILE A 133 -12.77 -7.02 -0.60
CA ILE A 133 -11.40 -7.48 -0.29
C ILE A 133 -10.71 -6.49 0.65
N ILE A 134 -10.73 -5.19 0.34
CA ILE A 134 -9.98 -4.20 1.14
C ILE A 134 -10.70 -3.89 2.47
N HIS A 135 -12.03 -3.99 2.53
CA HIS A 135 -12.74 -4.00 3.83
C HIS A 135 -12.25 -5.12 4.75
N ARG A 136 -11.95 -6.31 4.20
CA ARG A 136 -11.42 -7.41 4.99
C ARG A 136 -10.02 -7.12 5.52
N VAL A 137 -9.13 -6.53 4.71
CA VAL A 137 -7.81 -6.06 5.17
C VAL A 137 -7.93 -5.12 6.37
N ILE A 138 -8.89 -4.18 6.33
CA ILE A 138 -9.15 -3.24 7.44
C ILE A 138 -9.73 -3.94 8.69
N GLN A 139 -10.62 -4.92 8.51
CA GLN A 139 -11.24 -5.64 9.63
C GLN A 139 -10.28 -6.59 10.34
N ASP A 140 -9.42 -7.29 9.59
CA ASP A 140 -8.45 -8.23 10.15
C ASP A 140 -7.38 -7.48 10.99
N ASP A 141 -7.02 -6.24 10.62
CA ASP A 141 -6.10 -5.38 11.39
C ASP A 141 -6.74 -4.81 12.67
N GLN A 142 -8.03 -4.42 12.64
CA GLN A 142 -8.74 -3.93 13.82
C GLN A 142 -8.80 -4.98 14.95
N ALA A 143 -8.94 -6.25 14.60
CA ALA A 143 -8.93 -7.36 15.55
C ALA A 143 -7.59 -7.53 16.29
N ALA A 144 -6.47 -7.06 15.71
CA ALA A 144 -5.17 -7.07 16.39
C ALA A 144 -5.07 -5.96 17.45
N TRP A 145 -5.61 -4.77 17.18
CA TRP A 145 -5.52 -3.63 18.09
C TRP A 145 -6.46 -3.75 19.31
N THR A 146 -7.67 -4.28 19.13
CA THR A 146 -8.66 -4.42 20.22
C THR A 146 -8.31 -5.46 21.29
N ASN A 147 -7.30 -6.30 21.05
CA ASN A 147 -6.90 -7.39 21.95
C ASN A 147 -5.63 -7.08 22.75
N THR A 148 -5.20 -5.82 22.82
CA THR A 148 -4.22 -5.38 23.82
C THR A 148 -4.82 -5.49 25.23
N PRO A 149 -4.25 -6.31 26.14
CA PRO A 149 -4.74 -6.39 27.51
C PRO A 149 -4.66 -5.01 28.15
N GLN A 150 -5.80 -4.50 28.61
CA GLN A 150 -5.83 -3.28 29.39
C GLN A 150 -5.02 -3.55 30.67
N VAL A 151 -3.85 -2.93 30.79
CA VAL A 151 -3.07 -2.98 32.04
C VAL A 151 -3.93 -2.28 33.08
N VAL A 152 -4.52 -3.07 33.97
CA VAL A 152 -5.36 -2.57 35.05
C VAL A 152 -4.48 -1.72 35.96
N THR A 153 -4.57 -0.40 35.78
CA THR A 153 -3.97 0.58 36.67
C THR A 153 -4.72 0.52 37.99
N SER A 154 -4.23 -0.34 38.89
CA SER A 154 -4.74 -0.48 40.25
C SER A 154 -4.72 0.89 40.93
N GLN A 155 -5.90 1.42 41.22
CA GLN A 155 -6.06 2.69 41.90
C GLN A 155 -5.46 2.59 43.31
N THR A 156 -4.50 3.45 43.61
CA THR A 156 -4.20 3.85 44.98
C THR A 156 -4.44 5.34 45.10
N ASP A 157 -5.58 5.71 45.69
CA ASP A 157 -5.82 7.07 46.14
C ASP A 157 -4.68 7.54 47.05
N THR A 158 -4.16 8.75 46.82
CA THR A 158 -4.14 9.77 47.88
C THR A 158 -3.81 11.15 47.32
N SER A 159 -4.55 12.13 47.84
CA SER A 159 -4.26 13.55 47.69
C SER A 159 -2.98 13.96 48.40
N HIS A 160 -2.09 14.72 47.73
CA HIS A 160 -1.91 16.14 48.08
C HIS A 160 -0.99 16.92 47.11
N PHE A 161 -1.27 18.21 46.94
CA PHE A 161 -0.27 19.22 46.54
C PHE A 161 0.79 19.34 47.65
N HIS A 162 2.08 19.34 47.30
CA HIS A 162 2.99 20.49 47.58
C HIS A 162 4.33 20.41 46.83
N ASN A 163 5.03 21.54 46.81
CA ASN A 163 6.27 21.81 46.07
C ASN A 163 7.52 21.33 46.86
N PRO A 164 8.63 20.95 46.22
CA PRO A 164 9.86 20.60 46.92
C PRO A 164 10.75 21.83 47.17
N ASP A 165 10.88 22.27 48.42
CA ASP A 165 11.99 23.14 48.85
C ASP A 165 12.32 22.98 50.35
N THR A 166 13.54 23.36 50.72
CA THR A 166 14.07 23.62 52.08
C THR A 166 14.08 22.47 53.12
N THR A 167 15.29 21.93 53.32
CA THR A 167 15.96 21.69 54.62
C THR A 167 15.28 20.86 55.72
N VAL A 168 15.96 19.76 56.12
CA VAL A 168 15.81 19.13 57.44
C VAL A 168 16.72 19.82 58.48
N PRO A 169 16.21 20.16 59.67
CA PRO A 169 16.95 19.88 60.89
C PRO A 169 16.10 19.36 62.07
N THR A 170 16.44 18.15 62.53
CA THR A 170 16.70 17.77 63.94
C THR A 170 15.59 17.84 65.03
N SER A 171 15.57 16.80 65.88
CA SER A 171 14.88 16.67 67.20
C SER A 171 13.35 16.38 67.14
N LYS A 172 12.76 15.28 67.65
CA LYS A 172 12.98 14.30 68.76
C LYS A 172 12.15 14.64 70.03
N GLN A 173 11.56 13.60 70.62
CA GLN A 173 10.75 13.51 71.87
C GLN A 173 9.28 13.95 71.67
N GLU A 174 8.33 13.00 71.77
CA GLU A 174 7.48 12.67 72.95
C GLU A 174 6.27 13.63 73.06
N LEU A 175 5.05 13.18 73.38
CA LEU A 175 4.66 12.04 74.23
C LEU A 175 3.66 11.09 73.58
#